data_AF-A0A0E9Y2W6-F1
#
_entry.id   AF-A0A0E9Y2W6-F1
#
_cell.length_a   1.000
_cell.length_b   1.000
_cell.length_c   1.000
_cell.angle_alpha   90.00
_cell.angle_beta   90.00
_cell.angle_gamma   90.00
#
_symmetry.space_group_name_H-M   'P 1'
#
loop_
_entity.id
_entity.type
_entity.pdbx_description
1 polymer ?
#
loop_
_entity_poly.entity_id
_entity_poly.type
_entity_poly.pdbx_seq_one_letter_code
_entity_poly.pdbx_strand_id
1 'polypeptide(L)'
;FKLEQSITLNDTLQCLGISDMFSANSDLSGVCETGKLTVTAVLHKAFVEVTEEGTEAAAATAIIATECCIMPLVTHEFVVDH
;
A
#
# COMPACT_ATOMS: atom_id res chain seq x y z
N PHE A 1 -7.42 -8.97 -6.62
CA PHE A 1 -7.20 -7.56 -7.04
C PHE A 1 -5.70 -7.27 -7.05
N LYS A 2 -5.20 -6.49 -8.02
CA LYS A 2 -3.79 -6.07 -8.08
C LYS A 2 -3.73 -4.58 -8.38
N LEU A 3 -2.91 -3.85 -7.62
CA LEU A 3 -2.63 -2.42 -7.78
C LEU A 3 -1.13 -2.22 -7.80
N GLU A 4 -0.61 -1.60 -8.85
CA GLU A 4 0.77 -1.15 -8.93
C GLU A 4 0.78 0.36 -9.14
N GLN A 5 1.56 1.08 -8.35
CA GLN A 5 1.73 2.53 -8.50
C GLN A 5 3.20 2.90 -8.45
N SER A 6 3.64 3.72 -9.39
CA SER A 6 4.96 4.33 -9.41
C SER A 6 4.80 5.85 -9.40
N ILE A 7 5.45 6.54 -8.46
CA ILE A 7 5.38 7.98 -8.30
C ILE A 7 6.78 8.58 -8.18
N THR A 8 7.00 9.71 -8.83
CA THR A 8 8.17 10.56 -8.60
C THR A 8 7.84 11.54 -7.47
N LEU A 9 8.62 11.51 -6.40
CA LEU A 9 8.33 12.26 -5.18
C LEU A 9 8.99 13.64 -5.13
N ASN A 10 9.77 14.03 -6.13
CA ASN A 10 10.52 15.29 -6.13
C ASN A 10 9.65 16.50 -5.79
N ASP A 11 8.56 16.69 -6.53
CA ASP A 11 7.69 17.86 -6.35
C ASP A 11 6.98 17.81 -5.00
N THR A 12 6.47 16.64 -4.61
CA THR A 12 5.83 16.43 -3.31
C THR A 12 6.76 16.76 -2.16
N LEU A 13 8.01 16.27 -2.20
CA LEU A 13 9.00 16.51 -1.16
C LEU A 13 9.40 17.99 -1.11
N GLN A 14 9.57 18.64 -2.27
CA GLN A 14 9.84 20.07 -2.34
C GLN A 14 8.68 20.90 -1.78
N CYS A 15 7.42 20.55 -2.10
CA CYS A 15 6.23 21.18 -1.52
C CYS A 15 6.14 20.99 0.01
N LEU A 16 6.65 19.88 0.53
CA LEU A 16 6.73 19.61 1.97
C LEU A 16 7.90 20.33 2.66
N GLY A 17 8.68 21.13 1.92
CA GLY A 17 9.82 21.90 2.45
C GLY A 17 11.17 21.17 2.36
N ILE A 18 11.21 20.00 1.74
CA ILE A 18 12.43 19.21 1.53
C ILE A 18 13.00 19.57 0.16
N SER A 19 13.64 20.73 0.06
CA SER A 19 14.21 21.27 -1.19
C SER A 19 15.73 21.19 -1.25
N ASP A 20 16.41 21.31 -0.10
CA ASP A 20 17.87 21.46 -0.05
C ASP A 20 18.60 20.26 -0.63
N MET A 21 18.07 19.05 -0.43
CA MET A 21 18.63 17.79 -0.97
C MET A 21 18.67 17.74 -2.50
N PHE A 22 17.83 18.53 -3.18
CA PHE A 22 17.74 18.61 -4.64
C PHE A 22 18.55 19.79 -5.21
N SER A 23 19.19 20.58 -4.35
CA SER A 23 19.92 21.79 -4.72
C SER A 23 21.44 21.59 -4.67
N ALA A 24 22.20 22.51 -5.27
CA ALA A 24 23.67 22.51 -5.19
C ALA A 24 24.23 22.83 -3.78
N ASN A 25 23.35 23.15 -2.84
CA ASN A 25 23.64 23.40 -1.43
C ASN A 25 23.32 22.19 -0.54
N SER A 26 22.96 21.03 -1.13
CA SER A 26 22.72 19.81 -0.39
C SER A 26 23.94 19.40 0.44
N ASP A 27 23.74 19.24 1.74
CA ASP A 27 24.73 18.62 2.63
C ASP A 27 24.38 17.15 2.83
N LEU A 28 25.06 16.29 2.09
CA LEU A 28 24.98 14.83 2.22
C LEU A 28 26.32 14.25 2.68
N SER A 29 27.10 15.02 3.45
CA SER A 29 28.42 14.62 3.98
C SER A 29 28.37 13.34 4.81
N GLY A 30 27.25 13.07 5.49
CA GLY A 30 27.02 11.81 6.21
C GLY A 30 26.85 10.58 5.32
N VAL A 31 26.60 10.76 4.01
CA VAL A 31 26.50 9.69 3.00
C VAL A 31 27.79 9.57 2.19
N CYS A 32 28.42 10.71 1.87
CA CYS A 32 29.67 10.75 1.12
C CYS A 32 30.60 11.85 1.65
N GLU A 33 31.76 11.46 2.15
CA GLU A 33 32.74 12.39 2.73
C GLU A 33 33.45 13.28 1.70
N THR A 34 33.45 12.92 0.41
CA THR A 34 34.19 13.64 -0.62
C THR A 34 33.33 13.97 -1.84
N GLY A 35 33.38 15.23 -2.27
CA GLY A 35 32.59 15.73 -3.40
C GLY A 35 31.23 16.30 -3.00
N LYS A 36 30.63 17.09 -3.89
CA LYS A 36 29.25 17.57 -3.71
C LYS A 36 28.28 16.52 -4.24
N LEU A 37 27.44 15.99 -3.36
CA LEU A 37 26.38 15.04 -3.71
C LEU A 37 25.02 15.73 -3.62
N THR A 38 24.20 15.56 -4.64
CA THR A 38 22.84 16.09 -4.73
C THR A 38 21.89 14.99 -5.21
N VAL A 39 20.67 14.96 -4.70
CA VAL A 39 19.64 14.02 -5.14
C VAL A 39 18.98 14.58 -6.41
N THR A 40 19.00 13.81 -7.49
CA THR A 40 18.36 14.22 -8.76
C THR A 40 16.89 13.79 -8.82
N ALA A 41 16.58 12.58 -8.32
CA ALA A 41 15.22 12.04 -8.35
C ALA A 41 14.96 11.07 -7.20
N VAL A 42 13.72 11.07 -6.71
CA VAL A 42 13.20 10.08 -5.76
C VAL A 42 12.04 9.34 -6.42
N LEU A 43 12.23 8.05 -6.65
CA LEU A 43 11.25 7.17 -7.28
C LEU A 43 10.69 6.20 -6.23
N HIS A 44 9.36 6.19 -6.07
CA HIS A 44 8.65 5.29 -5.18
C HIS A 44 7.73 4.38 -5.98
N LYS A 45 7.92 3.07 -5.87
CA LYS A 45 7.08 2.05 -6.49
C LYS A 45 6.46 1.18 -5.40
N ALA A 46 5.13 1.05 -5.42
CA ALA A 46 4.36 0.23 -4.51
C ALA A 46 3.50 -0.76 -5.29
N PHE A 47 3.36 -1.96 -4.74
CA PHE A 47 2.55 -3.05 -5.30
C PHE A 47 1.68 -3.65 -4.20
N VAL A 48 0.38 -3.77 -4.46
CA VAL A 48 -0.61 -4.37 -3.58
C VAL A 48 -1.34 -5.44 -4.36
N GLU A 49 -1.38 -6.66 -3.81
CA GLU A 49 -2.12 -7.78 -4.36
C GLU A 49 -3.02 -8.37 -3.28
N VAL A 50 -4.29 -8.55 -3.61
CA VAL A 50 -5.31 -9.18 -2.76
C VAL A 50 -5.73 -10.47 -3.46
N THR A 51 -5.45 -11.59 -2.81
CA THR A 51 -5.88 -12.93 -3.20
C THR A 51 -6.75 -13.54 -2.11
N GLU A 52 -7.57 -14.52 -2.48
CA GLU A 52 -8.45 -15.26 -1.56
C GLU A 52 -7.69 -16.21 -0.63
N GLU A 53 -6.40 -16.46 -0.90
CA GLU A 53 -5.53 -17.28 -0.04
C GLU A 53 -5.10 -16.56 1.25
N GLY A 54 -5.23 -15.23 1.36
CA GLY A 54 -4.77 -14.45 2.53
C GLY A 54 -5.70 -14.52 3.76
N THR A 55 -6.95 -14.91 3.56
CA THR A 55 -7.91 -15.32 4.58
C THR A 55 -8.75 -16.39 3.93
N GLU A 56 -8.33 -17.66 4.06
CA GLU A 56 -9.12 -18.80 3.62
C GLU A 56 -10.59 -18.55 4.00
N ALA A 57 -11.45 -18.46 2.99
CA ALA A 57 -12.89 -18.44 3.13
C ALA A 57 -13.38 -19.83 3.61
N ALA A 58 -12.91 -20.28 4.76
CA ALA A 58 -13.31 -21.49 5.46
C ALA A 58 -14.73 -21.37 6.07
N ALA A 59 -15.59 -20.55 5.47
CA ALA A 59 -17.03 -20.49 5.71
C ALA A 59 -17.79 -21.17 4.56
N ALA A 60 -17.26 -22.25 4.00
CA ALA A 60 -18.07 -23.26 3.32
C ALA A 60 -18.83 -24.07 4.39
N THR A 61 -19.68 -23.44 5.20
CA THR A 61 -20.52 -24.16 6.17
C THR A 61 -21.73 -24.73 5.45
N ALA A 62 -21.57 -25.92 4.87
CA ALA A 62 -22.71 -26.71 4.39
C ALA A 62 -23.50 -27.24 5.59
N ILE A 63 -24.66 -26.65 5.89
CA ILE A 63 -25.62 -27.24 6.83
C ILE A 63 -26.58 -28.11 6.02
N ILE A 64 -26.34 -29.43 6.02
CA ILE A 64 -27.37 -30.40 5.63
C ILE A 64 -28.08 -30.81 6.93
N ALA A 65 -29.18 -30.14 7.25
CA ALA A 65 -30.06 -30.53 8.36
C ALA A 65 -31.46 -30.79 7.82
N THR A 66 -31.81 -32.07 7.72
CA THR A 66 -33.18 -32.54 7.56
C THR A 66 -33.88 -32.30 8.89
N GLU A 67 -34.60 -31.19 8.98
CA GLU A 67 -35.57 -30.84 10.03
C GLU A 67 -35.05 -30.83 11.49
N CYS A 68 -34.46 -29.73 11.95
CA CYS A 68 -34.83 -29.09 13.24
C CYS A 68 -34.08 -27.76 13.43
N CYS A 69 -34.83 -26.68 13.67
CA CYS A 69 -34.36 -25.38 14.17
C CYS A 69 -33.33 -24.62 13.32
N ILE A 70 -33.80 -23.98 12.24
CA ILE A 70 -33.02 -22.98 11.49
C ILE A 70 -32.93 -21.72 12.35
N MET A 71 -31.80 -21.48 13.02
CA MET A 71 -31.51 -20.14 13.53
C MET A 71 -31.30 -19.22 12.33
N PRO A 72 -31.95 -18.03 12.27
CA PRO A 72 -31.65 -17.08 11.21
C PRO A 72 -30.20 -16.62 11.39
N LEU A 73 -29.32 -17.08 10.51
CA LEU A 73 -27.95 -16.60 10.43
C LEU A 73 -28.02 -15.15 9.97
N VAL A 74 -27.87 -14.20 10.89
CA VAL A 74 -27.76 -12.78 10.55
C VAL A 74 -26.41 -12.58 9.87
N THR A 75 -26.42 -12.62 8.53
CA THR A 75 -25.26 -12.28 7.71
C THR A 75 -25.22 -10.77 7.54
N HIS A 76 -24.14 -10.13 7.98
CA HIS A 76 -23.87 -8.75 7.63
C HIS A 76 -23.20 -8.71 6.25
N GLU A 77 -23.86 -8.09 5.28
CA GLU A 77 -23.35 -7.92 3.93
C GLU A 77 -22.39 -6.73 3.90
N PHE A 78 -21.18 -6.93 3.37
CA PHE A 78 -20.19 -5.87 3.14
C PHE A 78 -19.76 -5.95 1.68
N VAL A 79 -20.32 -5.07 0.86
CA VAL A 79 -19.99 -4.92 -0.57
C VAL A 79 -19.11 -3.69 -0.71
N VAL A 80 -17.94 -3.87 -1.34
CA VAL A 80 -17.02 -2.77 -1.70
C VAL A 80 -17.00 -2.67 -3.22
N ASP A 81 -18.01 -2.01 -3.78
CA ASP A 81 -18.21 -1.79 -5.22
C ASP A 81 -17.88 -0.35 -5.67
N HIS A 82 -17.34 0.47 -4.77
CA HIS A 82 -16.81 1.82 -5.06
C HIS A 82 -15.36 1.94 -4.57
#